data_AF-A0A7Y6PU37-F1
#
_entry.id   AF-A0A7Y6PU37-F1
#
_cell.length_a   1.000
_cell.length_b   1.000
_cell.length_c   1.000
_cell.angle_alpha   90.00
_cell.angle_beta   90.00
_cell.angle_gamma   90.00
#
_symmetry.space_group_name_H-M   'P 1'
#
loop_
_entity.id
_entity.type
_entity.pdbx_description
1 polymer ?
#
loop_
_entity_poly.entity_id
_entity_poly.type
_entity_poly.pdbx_seq_one_letter_code
_entity_poly.pdbx_strand_id
1 'polypeptide(L)'
;MTKRGTGPKRPSKLARPSATSTIGARAAEAWLEERELVYPKDWHVEIFLDVVKRPAREKHDGDASRLHISVYPDEWGVYFAHGGKASWVRVTDVAFVHGRDDFKLLAAKPSLAKIGALVRRLEKKHRIQFQRKHALVRTNLPRSRAAIGRWLETL
;
A
#
# COMPACT_ATOMS: atom_id res chain seq x y z
N MET A 1 37.74 -11.00 -41.36
CA MET A 1 36.53 -10.16 -41.15
C MET A 1 35.77 -10.68 -39.94
N THR A 2 36.03 -10.14 -38.76
CA THR A 2 35.48 -10.60 -37.47
C THR A 2 34.23 -9.76 -37.12
N LYS A 3 33.05 -10.40 -37.06
CA LYS A 3 31.79 -9.77 -36.65
C LYS A 3 31.79 -9.58 -35.12
N ARG A 4 31.66 -8.33 -34.67
CA ARG A 4 31.58 -7.95 -33.25
C ARG A 4 30.22 -8.35 -32.68
N GLY A 5 30.24 -9.02 -31.52
CA GLY A 5 29.06 -9.46 -30.79
C GLY A 5 28.21 -8.30 -30.28
N THR A 6 26.89 -8.43 -30.49
CA THR A 6 25.86 -7.67 -29.80
C THR A 6 25.80 -8.12 -28.34
N GLY A 7 26.40 -7.35 -27.45
CA GLY A 7 26.22 -7.50 -26.01
C GLY A 7 24.76 -7.25 -25.59
N PRO A 8 24.31 -7.83 -24.46
CA PRO A 8 22.92 -7.70 -24.02
C PRO A 8 22.58 -6.25 -23.69
N LYS A 9 21.49 -5.75 -24.29
CA LYS A 9 20.90 -4.45 -23.97
C LYS A 9 20.47 -4.44 -22.50
N ARG A 10 21.13 -3.62 -21.68
CA ARG A 10 20.64 -3.25 -20.35
C ARG A 10 19.19 -2.73 -20.47
N PRO A 11 18.23 -3.19 -19.64
CA PRO A 11 16.94 -2.51 -19.55
C PRO A 11 17.18 -1.11 -18.97
N SER A 12 17.06 -0.10 -19.82
CA SER A 12 17.14 1.29 -19.43
C SER A 12 15.72 1.82 -19.18
N LYS A 13 15.50 2.22 -17.91
CA LYS A 13 14.50 3.13 -17.32
C LYS A 13 13.83 2.51 -16.09
N LEU A 14 14.64 2.19 -15.08
CA LEU A 14 14.17 2.31 -13.70
C LEU A 14 14.05 3.81 -13.41
N ALA A 15 12.87 4.27 -13.02
CA ALA A 15 12.69 5.65 -12.61
C ALA A 15 13.54 5.88 -11.35
N ARG A 16 14.44 6.87 -11.38
CA ARG A 16 15.11 7.36 -10.17
C ARG A 16 14.26 8.51 -9.60
N PRO A 17 14.19 8.67 -8.27
CA PRO A 17 13.43 9.75 -7.66
C PRO A 17 13.84 11.11 -8.22
N SER A 18 12.86 11.91 -8.64
CA SER A 18 13.08 13.31 -8.98
C SER A 18 13.37 14.12 -7.71
N ALA A 19 14.13 15.21 -7.83
CA ALA A 19 14.53 16.07 -6.70
C ALA A 19 13.35 16.74 -5.95
N THR A 20 12.11 16.54 -6.41
CA THR A 20 10.85 17.05 -5.85
C THR A 20 9.95 15.94 -5.27
N SER A 21 10.55 14.85 -4.79
CA SER A 21 9.79 13.74 -4.18
C SER A 21 9.28 14.09 -2.78
N THR A 22 7.95 14.01 -2.59
CA THR A 22 7.24 14.24 -1.32
C THR A 22 7.64 13.23 -0.25
N ILE A 23 7.31 13.48 1.03
CA ILE A 23 7.56 12.48 2.10
C ILE A 23 6.81 11.17 1.81
N GLY A 24 5.57 11.27 1.32
CA GLY A 24 4.74 10.15 0.90
C GLY A 24 5.37 9.36 -0.23
N ALA A 25 5.84 10.04 -1.28
CA ALA A 25 6.52 9.45 -2.42
C ALA A 25 7.76 8.66 -1.99
N ARG A 26 8.63 9.23 -1.15
CA ARG A 26 9.82 8.53 -0.63
C ARG A 26 9.46 7.29 0.18
N ALA A 27 8.41 7.34 0.99
CA ALA A 27 7.96 6.19 1.75
C ALA A 27 7.40 5.09 0.83
N ALA A 28 6.68 5.49 -0.20
CA ALA A 28 6.10 4.62 -1.21
C ALA A 28 7.19 3.91 -2.05
N GLU A 29 8.21 4.65 -2.50
CA GLU A 29 9.39 4.12 -3.17
C GLU A 29 10.17 3.14 -2.28
N ALA A 30 10.47 3.52 -1.03
CA ALA A 30 11.16 2.64 -0.09
C ALA A 30 10.38 1.33 0.16
N TRP A 31 9.05 1.40 0.20
CA TRP A 31 8.20 0.21 0.31
C TRP A 31 8.30 -0.68 -0.95
N LEU A 32 8.39 -0.11 -2.15
CA LEU A 32 8.61 -0.91 -3.36
C LEU A 32 10.00 -1.55 -3.39
N GLU A 33 11.03 -0.80 -3.01
CA GLU A 33 12.43 -1.25 -3.00
C GLU A 33 12.65 -2.41 -2.02
N GLU A 34 12.13 -2.31 -0.80
CA GLU A 34 12.19 -3.39 0.21
C GLU A 34 11.56 -4.71 -0.30
N ARG A 35 10.65 -4.62 -1.28
CA ARG A 35 9.95 -5.77 -1.88
C ARG A 35 10.52 -6.17 -3.23
N GLU A 36 11.61 -5.55 -3.65
CA GLU A 36 12.28 -5.78 -4.94
C GLU A 36 11.32 -5.64 -6.14
N LEU A 37 10.34 -4.73 -6.03
CA LEU A 37 9.34 -4.52 -7.06
C LEU A 37 9.89 -3.63 -8.17
N VAL A 38 9.70 -4.04 -9.43
CA VAL A 38 9.97 -3.21 -10.59
C VAL A 38 8.70 -2.42 -10.93
N TYR A 39 8.81 -1.10 -11.06
CA TYR A 39 7.67 -0.22 -11.27
C TYR A 39 7.87 0.73 -12.46
N PRO A 40 6.84 0.93 -13.32
CA PRO A 40 6.83 1.99 -14.33
C PRO A 40 6.71 3.37 -13.67
N LYS A 41 6.63 4.45 -14.44
CA LYS A 41 6.43 5.81 -13.89
C LYS A 41 5.05 5.95 -13.22
N ASP A 42 3.99 5.55 -13.90
CA ASP A 42 2.60 5.75 -13.47
C ASP A 42 2.05 4.48 -12.81
N TRP A 43 2.69 4.06 -11.72
CA TRP A 43 2.35 2.84 -11.01
C TRP A 43 1.28 3.04 -9.93
N HIS A 44 0.62 1.97 -9.49
CA HIS A 44 -0.22 1.99 -8.28
C HIS A 44 -0.28 0.62 -7.60
N VAL A 45 -0.53 0.63 -6.30
CA VAL A 45 -0.84 -0.56 -5.50
C VAL A 45 -1.97 -0.21 -4.54
N GLU A 46 -3.09 -0.93 -4.64
CA GLU A 46 -4.21 -0.84 -3.72
C GLU A 46 -4.46 -2.23 -3.13
N ILE A 47 -4.64 -2.27 -1.81
CA ILE A 47 -4.75 -3.50 -1.04
C ILE A 47 -5.96 -3.37 -0.15
N PHE A 48 -6.88 -4.31 -0.29
CA PHE A 48 -8.14 -4.34 0.44
C PHE A 48 -8.17 -5.58 1.32
N LEU A 49 -8.47 -5.37 2.60
CA LEU A 49 -8.64 -6.42 3.60
C LEU A 49 -10.04 -6.35 4.20
N ASP A 50 -10.66 -7.52 4.35
CA ASP A 50 -11.95 -7.72 5.00
C ASP A 50 -11.76 -8.73 6.15
N VAL A 51 -12.67 -8.76 7.11
CA VAL A 51 -12.70 -9.74 8.20
C VAL A 51 -13.40 -11.05 7.80
N VAL A 52 -14.12 -11.04 6.67
CA VAL A 52 -14.82 -12.23 6.16
C VAL A 52 -13.87 -13.09 5.30
N LYS A 53 -13.97 -14.42 5.41
CA LYS A 53 -13.20 -15.40 4.63
C LYS A 53 -13.68 -15.52 3.18
N ARG A 54 -13.65 -14.41 2.44
CA ARG A 54 -14.00 -14.28 1.02
C ARG A 54 -13.21 -13.13 0.41
N PRO A 55 -13.05 -13.06 -0.92
CA PRO A 55 -12.34 -11.95 -1.55
C PRO A 55 -12.82 -10.59 -1.02
N ALA A 56 -11.88 -9.77 -0.57
CA ALA A 56 -12.15 -8.42 -0.09
C ALA A 56 -12.79 -7.57 -1.21
N ARG A 57 -13.56 -6.56 -0.80
CA ARG A 57 -14.24 -5.64 -1.72
C ARG A 57 -13.59 -4.28 -1.66
N GLU A 58 -13.58 -3.59 -2.79
CA GLU A 58 -13.05 -2.22 -2.92
C GLU A 58 -13.95 -1.15 -2.27
N LYS A 59 -15.22 -1.48 -2.03
CA LYS A 59 -16.20 -0.51 -1.56
C LYS A 59 -15.83 0.06 -0.19
N HIS A 60 -15.81 1.39 -0.10
CA HIS A 60 -15.71 2.12 1.16
C HIS A 60 -17.12 2.23 1.76
N ASP A 61 -17.53 1.20 2.51
CA ASP A 61 -18.77 1.24 3.31
C ASP A 61 -18.42 1.12 4.80
N GLY A 62 -19.10 1.89 5.64
CA GLY A 62 -18.83 1.98 7.08
C GLY A 62 -19.33 0.77 7.89
N ASP A 63 -20.14 -0.08 7.26
CA ASP A 63 -20.89 -1.13 7.96
C ASP A 63 -20.02 -2.37 8.23
N ALA A 64 -19.07 -2.67 7.34
CA ALA A 64 -18.15 -3.79 7.49
C ALA A 64 -16.80 -3.37 8.06
N SER A 65 -16.12 -4.30 8.74
CA SER A 65 -14.76 -4.08 9.21
C SER A 65 -13.78 -4.26 8.05
N ARG A 66 -13.22 -3.15 7.55
CA ARG A 66 -12.36 -3.13 6.36
C ARG A 66 -11.13 -2.27 6.56
N LEU A 67 -10.04 -2.65 5.92
CA LEU A 67 -8.81 -1.87 5.84
C LEU A 67 -8.39 -1.76 4.38
N HIS A 68 -8.23 -0.55 3.87
CA HIS A 68 -7.65 -0.31 2.56
C HIS A 68 -6.31 0.40 2.72
N ILE A 69 -5.32 -0.04 1.96
CA ILE A 69 -3.99 0.56 1.90
C ILE A 69 -3.77 0.92 0.43
N SER A 70 -3.52 2.19 0.17
CA SER A 70 -3.24 2.68 -1.18
C SER A 70 -1.83 3.25 -1.21
N VAL A 71 -1.06 2.89 -2.23
CA VAL A 71 0.32 3.32 -2.43
C VAL A 71 0.45 3.73 -3.90
N TYR A 72 0.80 5.00 -4.12
CA TYR A 72 0.94 5.64 -5.43
C TYR A 72 2.31 6.34 -5.50
N PRO A 73 2.71 6.85 -6.69
CA PRO A 73 4.04 7.46 -6.87
C PRO A 73 4.25 8.66 -5.94
N ASP A 74 3.22 9.45 -5.69
CA ASP A 74 3.34 10.72 -4.97
C ASP A 74 2.81 10.67 -3.52
N GLU A 75 2.18 9.57 -3.14
CA GLU A 75 1.48 9.46 -1.85
C GLU A 75 1.19 8.01 -1.46
N TRP A 76 0.80 7.84 -0.20
CA TRP A 76 0.14 6.62 0.26
C TRP A 76 -0.96 6.97 1.26
N GLY A 77 -1.85 6.04 1.55
CA GLY A 77 -2.95 6.26 2.46
C GLY A 77 -3.50 4.99 3.08
N VAL A 78 -4.27 5.18 4.15
CA VAL A 78 -4.94 4.12 4.88
C VAL A 78 -6.38 4.53 5.15
N TYR A 79 -7.29 3.66 4.78
CA TYR A 79 -8.68 3.70 5.17
C TYR A 79 -8.98 2.56 6.15
N PHE A 80 -9.69 2.84 7.23
CA PHE A 80 -10.22 1.84 8.15
C PHE A 80 -11.68 2.14 8.45
N ALA A 81 -12.53 1.12 8.31
CA ALA A 81 -13.94 1.17 8.72
C ALA A 81 -14.24 0.05 9.70
N HIS A 82 -15.10 0.33 10.68
CA HIS A 82 -15.61 -0.63 11.65
C HIS A 82 -16.79 -0.05 12.43
N GLY A 83 -17.89 -0.82 12.53
CA GLY A 83 -19.04 -0.46 13.38
C GLY A 83 -19.68 0.89 13.03
N GLY A 84 -19.87 1.16 11.74
CA GLY A 84 -20.49 2.41 11.24
C GLY A 84 -19.57 3.63 11.25
N LYS A 85 -18.32 3.49 11.70
CA LYS A 85 -17.31 4.56 11.75
C LYS A 85 -16.24 4.35 10.71
N ALA A 86 -15.60 5.44 10.29
CA ALA A 86 -14.53 5.39 9.30
C ALA A 86 -13.40 6.40 9.60
N SER A 87 -12.20 6.04 9.17
CA SER A 87 -11.05 6.95 9.13
C SER A 87 -10.28 6.77 7.86
N TRP A 88 -9.88 7.88 7.24
CA TRP A 88 -9.08 7.86 6.04
C TRP A 88 -8.03 8.94 6.13
N VAL A 89 -6.77 8.52 6.07
CA VAL A 89 -5.61 9.41 6.06
C VAL A 89 -4.82 9.18 4.80
N ARG A 90 -4.35 10.26 4.17
CA ARG A 90 -3.40 10.26 3.06
C ARG A 90 -2.16 11.02 3.47
N VAL A 91 -1.03 10.64 2.89
CA VAL A 91 0.28 11.19 3.18
C VAL A 91 0.96 11.54 1.86
N THR A 92 1.05 12.85 1.61
CA THR A 92 1.89 13.46 0.56
C THR A 92 3.12 14.06 1.25
N ASP A 93 3.33 15.37 1.20
CA ASP A 93 4.32 16.07 2.04
C ASP A 93 3.89 16.14 3.50
N VAL A 94 2.59 16.26 3.74
CA VAL A 94 1.99 16.32 5.07
C VAL A 94 0.87 15.28 5.14
N ALA A 95 0.73 14.61 6.28
CA ALA A 95 -0.40 13.72 6.50
C ALA A 95 -1.68 14.52 6.75
N PHE A 96 -2.78 14.14 6.12
CA PHE A 96 -4.08 14.83 6.27
C PHE A 96 -5.26 13.84 6.24
N VAL A 97 -6.39 14.28 6.79
CA VAL A 97 -7.64 13.51 6.78
C VAL A 97 -8.31 13.62 5.41
N HIS A 98 -8.64 12.49 4.79
CA HIS A 98 -9.38 12.41 3.54
C HIS A 98 -10.82 11.95 3.78
N GLY A 99 -11.64 12.85 4.33
CA GLY A 99 -13.03 12.56 4.71
C GLY A 99 -13.22 12.57 6.22
N ARG A 100 -13.18 11.40 6.87
CA ARG A 100 -13.39 11.24 8.32
C ARG A 100 -12.15 10.71 9.03
N ASP A 101 -12.06 10.91 10.35
CA ASP A 101 -11.00 10.35 11.21
C ASP A 101 -11.53 9.90 12.59
N ASP A 102 -12.63 9.14 12.59
CA ASP A 102 -13.31 8.65 13.82
C ASP A 102 -12.40 7.82 14.74
N PHE A 103 -11.35 7.20 14.20
CA PHE A 103 -10.38 6.34 14.90
C PHE A 103 -9.07 7.06 15.23
N LYS A 104 -8.96 8.36 14.91
CA LYS A 104 -7.77 9.20 15.15
C LYS A 104 -6.51 8.62 14.49
N LEU A 105 -6.63 8.10 13.27
CA LEU A 105 -5.51 7.59 12.49
C LEU A 105 -4.48 8.68 12.23
N LEU A 106 -4.87 9.93 11.99
CA LEU A 106 -3.91 11.00 11.73
C LEU A 106 -3.02 11.25 12.96
N ALA A 107 -3.64 11.32 14.14
CA ALA A 107 -2.93 11.49 15.41
C ALA A 107 -2.00 10.32 15.72
N ALA A 108 -2.30 9.12 15.22
CA ALA A 108 -1.46 7.95 15.36
C ALA A 108 -0.21 7.96 14.46
N LYS A 109 -0.06 8.96 13.58
CA LYS A 109 1.08 9.20 12.68
C LYS A 109 1.59 7.90 12.02
N PRO A 110 0.73 7.22 11.24
CA PRO A 110 1.12 5.96 10.64
C PRO A 110 2.31 6.18 9.69
N SER A 111 3.20 5.20 9.62
CA SER A 111 4.22 5.15 8.57
C SER A 111 4.04 3.89 7.75
N LEU A 112 4.30 3.97 6.45
CA LEU A 112 4.16 2.83 5.54
C LEU A 112 5.07 1.66 5.96
N ALA A 113 6.29 1.95 6.42
CA ALA A 113 7.22 0.95 6.95
C ALA A 113 6.69 0.21 8.21
N LYS A 114 5.83 0.85 9.01
CA LYS A 114 5.25 0.26 10.24
C LYS A 114 3.78 -0.09 10.09
N ILE A 115 3.27 -0.20 8.87
CA ILE A 115 1.84 -0.41 8.62
C ILE A 115 1.33 -1.71 9.24
N GLY A 116 2.13 -2.79 9.27
CA GLY A 116 1.76 -4.03 9.98
C GLY A 116 1.50 -3.82 11.48
N ALA A 117 2.27 -2.94 12.13
CA ALA A 117 2.01 -2.59 13.53
C ALA A 117 0.70 -1.80 13.70
N LEU A 118 0.35 -0.93 12.74
CA LEU A 118 -0.97 -0.29 12.70
C LEU A 118 -2.08 -1.35 12.56
N VAL A 119 -1.96 -2.27 11.62
CA VAL A 119 -2.97 -3.33 11.39
C VAL A 119 -3.20 -4.13 12.66
N ARG A 120 -2.16 -4.69 13.26
CA ARG A 120 -2.26 -5.48 14.51
C ARG A 120 -2.86 -4.69 15.66
N ARG A 121 -2.56 -3.40 15.75
CA ARG A 121 -3.15 -2.52 16.77
C ARG A 121 -4.65 -2.34 16.55
N LEU A 122 -5.09 -2.12 15.31
CA LEU A 122 -6.52 -1.99 14.96
C LEU A 122 -7.26 -3.29 15.28
N GLU A 123 -6.69 -4.44 14.90
CA GLU A 123 -7.25 -5.75 15.19
C GLU A 123 -7.43 -6.01 16.67
N LYS A 124 -6.37 -5.79 17.46
CA LYS A 124 -6.42 -5.95 18.91
C LYS A 124 -7.45 -5.00 19.55
N LYS A 125 -7.47 -3.73 19.14
CA LYS A 125 -8.36 -2.71 19.68
C LYS A 125 -9.83 -3.02 19.39
N HIS A 126 -10.14 -3.50 18.19
CA HIS A 126 -11.50 -3.74 17.72
C HIS A 126 -11.94 -5.21 17.81
N ARG A 127 -11.07 -6.11 18.31
CA ARG A 127 -11.32 -7.56 18.41
C ARG A 127 -11.73 -8.17 17.07
N ILE A 128 -11.08 -7.74 16.00
CA ILE A 128 -11.28 -8.25 14.64
C ILE A 128 -10.02 -8.92 14.12
N GLN A 129 -10.16 -9.74 13.09
CA GLN A 129 -9.04 -10.32 12.37
C GLN A 129 -9.23 -10.20 10.87
N PHE A 130 -8.38 -9.42 10.21
CA PHE A 130 -8.37 -9.28 8.76
C PHE A 130 -7.88 -10.56 8.07
N GLN A 131 -8.55 -10.94 7.00
CA GLN A 131 -8.26 -12.17 6.29
C GLN A 131 -7.23 -11.91 5.18
N ARG A 132 -5.93 -11.89 5.53
CA ARG A 132 -4.81 -11.62 4.60
C ARG A 132 -4.85 -12.52 3.36
N LYS A 133 -5.16 -13.81 3.55
CA LYS A 133 -5.27 -14.81 2.46
C LYS A 133 -6.37 -14.48 1.44
N HIS A 134 -7.32 -13.63 1.80
CA HIS A 134 -8.42 -13.21 0.95
C HIS A 134 -8.32 -11.73 0.55
N ALA A 135 -7.14 -11.12 0.70
CA ALA A 135 -6.89 -9.76 0.25
C ALA A 135 -7.16 -9.62 -1.25
N LEU A 136 -7.80 -8.50 -1.62
CA LEU A 136 -7.83 -8.06 -3.01
C LEU A 136 -6.66 -7.11 -3.21
N VAL A 137 -5.87 -7.35 -4.26
CA VAL A 137 -4.76 -6.47 -4.66
C VAL A 137 -5.04 -5.96 -6.07
N ARG A 138 -5.13 -4.64 -6.23
CA ARG A 138 -5.20 -3.98 -7.53
C ARG A 138 -3.89 -3.25 -7.80
N THR A 139 -3.26 -3.57 -8.91
CA THR A 139 -1.96 -2.99 -9.26
C THR A 139 -1.66 -3.18 -10.74
N ASN A 140 -0.92 -2.24 -11.32
CA ASN A 140 -0.31 -2.38 -12.64
C ASN A 140 1.19 -2.77 -12.57
N LEU A 141 1.70 -3.12 -11.39
CA LEU A 141 3.09 -3.55 -11.21
C LEU A 141 3.31 -4.95 -11.80
N PRO A 142 4.30 -5.13 -12.70
CA PRO A 142 4.62 -6.43 -13.25
C PRO A 142 5.16 -7.38 -12.16
N ARG A 143 4.74 -8.65 -12.19
CA ARG A 143 5.25 -9.73 -11.32
C ARG A 143 5.15 -9.45 -9.81
N SER A 144 4.26 -8.53 -9.40
CA SER A 144 4.14 -8.05 -8.02
C SER A 144 3.41 -8.99 -7.06
N ARG A 145 2.52 -9.84 -7.59
CA ARG A 145 1.59 -10.66 -6.80
C ARG A 145 2.27 -11.50 -5.72
N ALA A 146 3.39 -12.14 -6.03
CA ALA A 146 4.11 -12.99 -5.09
C ALA A 146 4.78 -12.17 -3.96
N ALA A 147 5.41 -11.04 -4.31
CA ALA A 147 6.07 -10.16 -3.33
C ALA A 147 5.04 -9.50 -2.40
N ILE A 148 3.95 -8.96 -2.94
CA ILE A 148 2.86 -8.38 -2.15
C ILE A 148 2.20 -9.46 -1.28
N GLY A 149 1.99 -10.67 -1.82
CA GLY A 149 1.45 -11.81 -1.08
C GLY A 149 2.30 -12.18 0.15
N ARG A 150 3.62 -12.34 -0.02
CA ARG A 150 4.54 -12.61 1.10
C ARG A 150 4.51 -11.48 2.13
N TRP A 151 4.47 -10.24 1.68
CA TRP A 151 4.39 -9.11 2.60
C TRP A 151 3.09 -9.11 3.40
N LEU A 152 1.96 -9.40 2.77
CA LEU A 152 0.65 -9.51 3.44
C LEU A 152 0.67 -10.52 4.59
N GLU A 153 1.42 -11.63 4.45
CA GLU A 153 1.57 -12.64 5.51
C GLU A 153 2.29 -12.12 6.76
N THR A 154 2.98 -10.98 6.66
CA THR A 154 3.69 -10.33 7.79
C THR A 154 2.89 -9.23 8.49
N LEU A 155 1.71 -8.87 7.95
CA LEU A 155 0.81 -7.86 8.52
C LEU A 155 0.09 -8.35 9.76
#